data_AF-A0A3B8JY01-F1
#
_entry.id   AF-A0A3B8JY01-F1
#
_cell.length_a   1.000
_cell.length_b   1.000
_cell.length_c   1.000
_cell.angle_alpha   90.00
_cell.angle_beta   90.00
_cell.angle_gamma   90.00
#
_symmetry.space_group_name_H-M   'P 1'
#
loop_
_entity.id
_entity.type
_entity.pdbx_description
1 polymer ?
#
loop_
_entity_poly.entity_id
_entity_poly.type
_entity_poly.pdbx_seq_one_letter_code
_entity_poly.pdbx_strand_id
1 'polypeptide(L)'
;MQQTALNLIAIGIFGMTLSTLLAPMLNISPAIPALTTLGVLSLATLDSFSFQGKGVTLLLDWLAGTRSEHRDRIVRHEAGHFLVAYFLGI
;
A
#
# COMPACT_ATOMS: atom_id res chain seq x y z
N MET A 1 -0.34 9.89 4.98
CA MET A 1 -0.71 8.58 4.40
C MET A 1 -1.39 8.74 3.04
N GLN A 2 -2.28 9.73 2.87
CA GLN A 2 -2.92 10.02 1.58
C GLN A 2 -1.92 10.24 0.42
N GLN A 3 -0.84 11.00 0.64
CA GLN A 3 0.20 11.19 -0.40
C GLN A 3 0.90 9.87 -0.77
N THR A 4 1.21 9.02 0.21
CA THR A 4 1.82 7.71 -0.02
C THR A 4 0.89 6.84 -0.87
N ALA A 5 -0.40 6.83 -0.57
CA ALA A 5 -1.40 6.11 -1.33
C ALA A 5 -1.52 6.62 -2.77
N LEU A 6 -1.63 7.93 -2.96
CA LEU A 6 -1.70 8.55 -4.29
C LEU A 6 -0.44 8.26 -5.13
N ASN A 7 0.73 8.38 -4.52
CA ASN A 7 1.99 8.05 -5.19
C ASN A 7 2.05 6.57 -5.57
N LEU A 8 1.59 5.67 -4.70
CA LEU A 8 1.57 4.24 -4.98
C LEU A 8 0.66 3.90 -6.16
N ILE A 9 -0.53 4.50 -6.20
CA ILE A 9 -1.48 4.34 -7.30
C ILE A 9 -0.86 4.87 -8.60
N ALA A 10 -0.26 6.06 -8.57
CA ALA A 10 0.39 6.65 -9.73
C ALA A 10 1.51 5.77 -10.28
N ILE A 11 2.40 5.28 -9.41
CA ILE A 11 3.49 4.37 -9.78
C ILE A 11 2.93 3.04 -10.30
N GLY A 12 1.88 2.51 -9.68
CA GLY A 12 1.24 1.27 -10.12
C GLY A 12 0.62 1.39 -11.51
N ILE A 13 -0.14 2.45 -11.77
CA ILE A 13 -0.73 2.73 -13.10
C ILE A 13 0.38 2.91 -14.13
N PHE A 14 1.39 3.73 -13.80
CA PHE A 14 2.55 3.93 -14.69
C PHE A 14 3.28 2.62 -14.99
N GLY A 15 3.50 1.76 -13.99
CA GLY A 15 4.15 0.46 -14.18
C GLY A 15 3.32 -0.46 -15.07
N MET A 16 2.00 -0.51 -14.85
CA MET A 16 1.09 -1.29 -15.69
C MET A 16 1.10 -0.80 -17.15
N THR A 17 1.03 0.52 -17.39
CA THR A 17 1.08 1.08 -18.75
C THR A 17 2.45 0.92 -19.40
N LEU A 18 3.53 1.12 -18.64
CA LEU A 18 4.89 0.92 -19.14
C LEU A 18 5.13 -0.55 -19.51
N SER A 19 4.59 -1.50 -18.74
CA SER A 19 4.76 -2.92 -18.99
C SER A 19 4.18 -3.38 -20.34
N THR A 20 3.10 -2.76 -20.82
CA THR A 20 2.51 -3.11 -22.12
C THR A 20 3.40 -2.67 -23.29
N LEU A 21 4.19 -1.61 -23.10
CA LEU A 21 5.17 -1.14 -24.08
C LEU A 21 6.47 -1.93 -24.02
N LEU A 22 6.97 -2.24 -22.81
CA LEU A 22 8.24 -2.95 -22.63
C LEU A 22 8.14 -4.45 -22.93
N ALA A 23 7.01 -5.10 -22.61
CA ALA A 23 6.90 -6.55 -22.76
C ALA A 23 7.19 -7.04 -24.19
N PRO A 24 6.63 -6.45 -25.26
CA PRO A 24 6.96 -6.84 -26.64
C PRO A 24 8.45 -6.64 -26.98
N MET A 25 9.08 -5.57 -26.48
CA MET A 25 10.50 -5.30 -26.72
C MET A 25 11.42 -6.36 -26.10
N LEU A 26 10.95 -7.03 -25.04
CA LEU A 26 11.65 -8.10 -24.34
C LEU A 26 11.20 -9.50 -24.78
N ASN A 27 10.42 -9.63 -25.86
CA ASN A 27 9.78 -10.89 -26.30
C ASN A 27 8.87 -11.54 -25.23
N ILE A 28 8.34 -10.74 -24.31
CA ILE A 28 7.36 -11.18 -23.31
C ILE A 28 5.97 -11.12 -23.96
N SER A 29 5.19 -12.19 -23.80
CA SER A 29 3.82 -12.25 -24.32
C SER A 29 2.96 -11.10 -23.76
N PRO A 30 2.20 -10.37 -24.60
CA PRO A 30 1.24 -9.35 -24.15
C PRO A 30 0.16 -9.87 -23.19
N ALA A 31 -0.07 -11.19 -23.17
CA ALA A 31 -0.99 -11.82 -22.23
C ALA A 31 -0.54 -11.64 -20.78
N ILE A 32 0.77 -11.57 -20.51
CA ILE A 32 1.32 -11.43 -19.16
C ILE A 32 0.95 -10.07 -18.54
N PRO A 33 1.28 -8.90 -19.13
CA PRO A 33 0.87 -7.62 -18.56
C PRO A 33 -0.66 -7.46 -18.52
N ALA A 34 -1.40 -8.02 -19.49
CA ALA A 34 -2.86 -8.00 -19.50
C ALA A 34 -3.46 -8.76 -18.30
N LEU A 35 -3.05 -10.02 -18.09
CA LEU A 35 -3.53 -10.84 -16.96
C LEU A 35 -3.07 -10.28 -15.61
N THR A 36 -1.86 -9.73 -15.55
CA THR A 36 -1.34 -9.08 -14.33
C THR A 36 -2.20 -7.86 -13.96
N THR A 37 -2.50 -7.01 -14.94
CA THR A 37 -3.37 -5.83 -14.75
C THR A 37 -4.77 -6.25 -14.31
N LEU A 38 -5.35 -7.25 -14.98
CA LEU A 38 -6.66 -7.79 -14.61
C LEU A 38 -6.67 -8.33 -13.19
N GLY A 39 -5.64 -9.09 -12.79
CA GLY A 39 -5.51 -9.63 -11.44
C GLY A 39 -5.40 -8.54 -10.37
N VAL A 40 -4.55 -7.53 -10.58
CA VAL A 40 -4.38 -6.41 -9.65
C VAL A 40 -5.68 -5.62 -9.49
N LEU A 41 -6.36 -5.29 -10.59
CA LEU A 41 -7.63 -4.55 -10.54
C LEU A 41 -8.75 -5.39 -9.91
N SER A 42 -8.77 -6.70 -10.17
CA SER A 42 -9.72 -7.62 -9.55
C SER A 42 -9.52 -7.70 -8.04
N LEU A 43 -8.27 -7.82 -7.57
CA LEU A 43 -7.95 -7.80 -6.14
C LEU A 43 -8.31 -6.47 -5.48
N ALA A 44 -8.00 -5.34 -6.12
CA ALA A 44 -8.37 -4.02 -5.61
C ALA A 44 -9.90 -3.84 -5.54
N THR A 45 -10.62 -4.40 -6.52
CA THR A 45 -12.09 -4.41 -6.54
C THR A 45 -12.62 -5.26 -5.39
N LEU A 46 -12.15 -6.50 -5.24
CA LEU A 46 -12.53 -7.39 -4.14
C LEU A 46 -12.26 -6.73 -2.77
N ASP A 47 -11.11 -6.09 -2.59
CA ASP A 47 -10.79 -5.36 -1.35
C ASP A 47 -11.77 -4.21 -1.09
N SER A 48 -12.13 -3.46 -2.12
CA SER A 48 -13.06 -2.33 -2.01
C SER A 48 -14.47 -2.80 -1.64
N PHE A 49 -14.97 -3.85 -2.28
CA PHE A 49 -16.34 -4.34 -2.08
C PHE A 49 -16.49 -5.22 -0.84
N SER A 50 -15.55 -6.12 -0.57
CA SER A 50 -15.67 -7.11 0.52
C SER A 50 -15.02 -6.63 1.82
N PHE A 51 -13.94 -5.87 1.74
CA PHE A 51 -13.14 -5.49 2.90
C PHE A 51 -13.10 -3.98 3.16
N GLN A 52 -13.87 -3.18 2.38
CA GLN A 52 -13.96 -1.73 2.52
C GLN A 52 -12.59 -1.03 2.46
N GLY A 53 -11.64 -1.56 1.68
CA GLY A 53 -10.30 -0.96 1.53
C GLY A 53 -9.32 -1.29 2.67
N LYS A 54 -9.65 -2.21 3.57
CA LYS A 54 -8.78 -2.60 4.69
C LYS A 54 -7.50 -3.29 4.22
N GLY A 55 -7.55 -4.09 3.16
CA GLY A 55 -6.37 -4.74 2.60
C GLY A 55 -5.36 -3.74 2.05
N VAL A 56 -5.83 -2.76 1.27
CA VAL A 56 -4.97 -1.65 0.82
C VAL A 56 -4.40 -0.86 1.99
N THR A 57 -5.18 -0.64 3.05
CA THR A 57 -4.71 0.06 4.26
C THR A 57 -3.55 -0.68 4.94
N LEU A 58 -3.65 -2.00 5.08
CA LEU A 58 -2.56 -2.82 5.62
C LEU A 58 -1.29 -2.75 4.75
N LEU A 59 -1.45 -2.76 3.43
CA LEU A 59 -0.34 -2.65 2.48
C LEU A 59 0.37 -1.29 2.61
N LEU A 60 -0.40 -0.21 2.78
CA LEU A 60 0.11 1.14 3.01
C LEU A 60 0.83 1.26 4.35
N ASP A 61 0.28 0.64 5.41
CA ASP A 61 0.91 0.61 6.74
C ASP A 61 2.23 -0.15 6.72
N TRP A 62 2.27 -1.30 6.05
CA TRP A 62 3.50 -2.07 5.86
C TRP A 62 4.57 -1.23 5.15
N LEU A 63 4.20 -0.54 4.07
CA LEU A 63 5.13 0.32 3.35
C LEU A 63 5.56 1.54 4.19
N ALA A 64 4.63 2.16 4.92
CA ALA A 64 4.92 3.30 5.78
C ALA A 64 5.82 2.91 6.98
N GLY A 65 5.70 1.68 7.48
CA GLY A 65 6.52 1.13 8.57
C GLY A 65 8.01 1.04 8.26
N THR A 66 8.40 1.12 6.98
CA THR A 66 9.81 1.19 6.57
C THR A 66 10.49 2.52 6.93
N ARG A 67 9.71 3.58 7.21
CA ARG A 67 10.22 4.91 7.57
C ARG A 67 10.45 5.01 9.07
N SER A 68 11.65 5.44 9.46
CA SER A 68 12.01 5.71 10.88
C SER A 68 11.03 6.70 11.52
N GLU A 69 10.65 7.76 10.82
CA GLU A 69 9.69 8.78 11.27
C GLU A 69 8.32 8.20 11.63
N HIS A 70 7.86 7.19 10.87
CA HIS A 70 6.57 6.54 11.13
C HIS A 70 6.63 5.71 12.42
N ARG A 71 7.73 4.96 12.59
CA ARG A 71 7.98 4.15 13.79
C ARG A 71 8.14 5.03 15.03
N ASP A 72 8.90 6.11 14.91
CA ASP A 72 9.11 7.10 15.96
C ASP A 72 7.79 7.74 16.43
N ARG A 73 6.88 8.06 15.51
CA ARG A 73 5.55 8.57 15.85
C ARG A 73 4.75 7.54 16.67
N ILE A 74 4.77 6.27 16.26
CA ILE A 74 4.07 5.20 16.99
C ILE A 74 4.66 5.04 18.38
N VAL A 75 5.98 4.95 18.51
CA VAL A 75 6.65 4.82 19.82
C VAL A 75 6.30 5.98 20.74
N ARG A 76 6.30 7.23 20.23
CA ARG A 76 5.90 8.40 21.03
C ARG A 76 4.42 8.39 21.40
N HIS A 77 3.55 7.90 20.51
CA HIS A 77 2.12 7.78 20.77
C HIS A 77 1.84 6.76 21.89
N GLU A 78 2.41 5.56 21.78
CA GLU A 78 2.27 4.50 22.79
C GLU A 78 2.94 4.88 24.12
N ALA A 79 4.09 5.54 24.09
CA ALA A 79 4.73 6.07 25.29
C ALA A 79 3.86 7.12 26.00
N GLY A 80 3.10 7.92 25.25
CA GLY A 80 2.13 8.86 25.80
C GLY A 80 0.97 8.16 26.51
N HIS A 81 0.39 7.13 25.89
CA HIS A 81 -0.64 6.30 26.54
C HIS A 81 -0.13 5.66 27.83
N PHE A 82 1.07 5.08 27.77
CA PHE A 82 1.73 4.51 28.94
C PHE A 82 1.94 5.55 30.05
N LEU A 83 2.41 6.75 29.70
CA LEU A 83 2.64 7.83 30.66
C LEU A 83 1.35 8.27 31.35
N VAL A 84 0.26 8.40 30.60
CA VAL A 84 -1.07 8.75 31.14
C VAL A 84 -1.59 7.65 32.06
N ALA A 85 -1.49 6.38 31.64
CA ALA A 85 -1.88 5.24 32.45
C ALA A 85 -1.08 5.17 33.76
N TYR A 86 0.25 5.37 33.67
CA TYR A 86 1.15 5.43 34.82
C TYR A 86 0.74 6.50 35.85
N PHE A 87 0.40 7.72 35.40
CA PHE A 87 -0.06 8.78 36.31
C PHE A 87 -1.47 8.55 36.88
N LEU A 88 -2.33 7.85 36.15
CA LEU A 88 -3.68 7.47 36.61
C LEU A 88 -3.69 6.19 37.47
N GLY A 89 -2.57 5.47 37.55
CA GLY A 89 -2.46 4.23 38.31
C GLY A 89 -3.29 3.07 37.73
N ILE A 90 -3.56 3.11 36.42
CA ILE A 90 -4.31 2.08 35.68
C ILE A 90 -3.42 1.33 34.69
#